data_AF-A0A428QMB8-F1
#
_entry.id   AF-A0A428QMB8-F1
#
_cell.length_a   1.000
_cell.length_b   1.000
_cell.length_c   1.000
_cell.angle_alpha   90.00
_cell.angle_beta   90.00
_cell.angle_gamma   90.00
#
_symmetry.space_group_name_H-M   'P 1'
#
loop_
_entity.id
_entity.type
_entity.pdbx_description
1 polymer ?
#
loop_
_entity_poly.entity_id
_entity_poly.type
_entity_poly.pdbx_seq_one_letter_code
_entity_poly.pdbx_strand_id
1 'polypeptide(L)'
;MTVSRLLVPLLFLAGQSLAGNFTISNGQIFTPGFVVLNAPQPDTPLGGDTLHVSIDVTANGKLPLPPYEEDASSQIFSIEMFLYSYTTGRNFTISNGTASANNASLGEIMAQEPDSTVKHVNWVWPDCLVGDGKPDDDESDRGIYNISIRQNFRLNGDDYYTIFDVPISVTNSIEENDDRPSCDDLSNELLPYEDVDAETANGVGVLFAPGDATEVKAGDKDSGASIAKLGLMAYAGGLVGIMVAIL
;
A
#
# COMPACT_ATOMS: atom_id res chain seq x y z
N MET A 1 -26.81 60.31 5.95
CA MET A 1 -25.64 59.45 5.68
C MET A 1 -26.09 58.02 5.91
N THR A 2 -26.46 57.32 4.84
CA THR A 2 -27.04 55.97 4.88
C THR A 2 -25.91 54.98 4.64
N VAL A 3 -25.53 54.23 5.67
CA VAL A 3 -24.50 53.17 5.56
C VAL A 3 -25.16 51.93 4.98
N SER A 4 -24.89 51.68 3.70
CA SER A 4 -25.28 50.43 3.03
C SER A 4 -24.33 49.32 3.48
N ARG A 5 -24.84 48.33 4.21
CA ARG A 5 -24.09 47.11 4.56
C ARG A 5 -24.24 46.12 3.41
N LEU A 6 -23.19 45.97 2.61
CA LEU A 6 -23.04 44.87 1.66
C LEU A 6 -22.79 43.58 2.46
N LEU A 7 -23.79 42.69 2.46
CA LEU A 7 -23.61 41.30 2.84
C LEU A 7 -22.88 40.59 1.68
N VAL A 8 -21.62 40.24 1.90
CA VAL A 8 -20.89 39.32 1.02
C VAL A 8 -21.33 37.90 1.39
N PRO A 9 -21.91 37.10 0.48
CA PRO A 9 -22.23 35.73 0.76
C PRO A 9 -20.91 34.93 0.78
N LEU A 10 -20.60 34.33 1.92
CA LEU A 10 -19.50 33.38 2.07
C LEU A 10 -19.87 32.11 1.26
N LEU A 11 -19.27 31.95 0.08
CA LEU A 11 -19.37 30.72 -0.70
C LEU A 11 -18.58 29.64 0.03
N PHE A 12 -19.28 28.75 0.73
CA PHE A 12 -18.71 27.47 1.17
C PHE A 12 -18.40 26.65 -0.07
N LEU A 13 -17.14 26.64 -0.53
CA LEU A 13 -16.65 25.55 -1.35
C LEU A 13 -16.61 24.31 -0.47
N ALA A 14 -17.66 23.48 -0.57
CA ALA A 14 -17.58 22.10 -0.12
C ALA A 14 -16.48 21.44 -0.97
N GLY A 15 -15.31 21.20 -0.38
CA GLY A 15 -14.30 20.37 -1.00
C GLY A 15 -14.95 19.05 -1.41
N GLN A 16 -14.78 18.66 -2.67
CA GLN A 16 -15.24 17.37 -3.13
C GLN A 16 -14.40 16.30 -2.45
N SER A 17 -14.86 15.79 -1.31
CA SER A 17 -14.46 14.47 -0.84
C SER A 17 -14.94 13.51 -1.92
N LEU A 18 -14.01 13.07 -2.77
CA LEU A 18 -14.20 11.84 -3.52
C LEU A 18 -14.33 10.75 -2.47
N ALA A 19 -15.56 10.42 -2.09
CA ALA A 19 -15.83 9.27 -1.24
C ALA A 19 -15.29 8.04 -1.97
N GLY A 20 -14.06 7.65 -1.64
CA GLY A 20 -13.44 6.44 -2.17
C GLY A 20 -14.32 5.25 -1.82
N ASN A 21 -14.56 4.36 -2.79
CA ASN A 21 -15.28 3.14 -2.50
C ASN A 21 -14.29 2.15 -1.85
N PHE A 22 -14.23 2.16 -0.53
CA PHE A 22 -13.34 1.31 0.25
C PHE A 22 -13.94 -0.08 0.47
N THR A 23 -13.18 -1.13 0.14
CA THR A 23 -13.52 -2.50 0.54
C THR A 23 -12.98 -2.74 1.95
N ILE A 24 -13.85 -2.66 2.95
CA ILE A 24 -13.48 -2.81 4.36
C ILE A 24 -14.03 -4.11 4.94
N SER A 25 -13.20 -4.87 5.64
CA SER A 25 -13.65 -5.99 6.47
C SER A 25 -12.81 -6.13 7.73
N ASN A 26 -13.46 -6.38 8.87
CA ASN A 26 -12.80 -6.50 10.18
C ASN A 26 -11.87 -5.32 10.54
N GLY A 27 -12.21 -4.11 10.06
CA GLY A 27 -11.39 -2.90 10.26
C GLY A 27 -10.19 -2.78 9.33
N GLN A 28 -9.95 -3.75 8.44
CA GLN A 28 -8.92 -3.69 7.42
C GLN A 28 -9.48 -3.19 6.09
N ILE A 29 -8.68 -2.45 5.34
CA ILE A 29 -9.02 -1.87 4.05
C ILE A 29 -8.21 -2.61 2.98
N PHE A 30 -8.92 -3.27 2.07
CA PHE A 30 -8.32 -4.03 0.99
C PHE A 30 -8.02 -3.09 -0.18
N THR A 31 -6.75 -3.05 -0.58
CA THR A 31 -6.30 -2.20 -1.68
C THR A 31 -6.31 -2.99 -3.00
N PRO A 32 -6.23 -2.30 -4.14
CA PRO A 32 -5.79 -2.94 -5.38
C PRO A 32 -4.34 -3.39 -5.23
N GLY A 33 -4.09 -4.69 -5.08
CA GLY A 33 -2.74 -5.25 -4.89
C GLY A 33 -2.60 -6.16 -3.67
N PHE A 34 -1.35 -6.33 -3.19
CA PHE A 34 -1.02 -7.23 -2.08
C PHE A 34 -1.11 -6.59 -0.70
N VAL A 35 -1.04 -5.27 -0.63
CA VAL A 35 -1.12 -4.52 0.62
C VAL A 35 -2.55 -4.49 1.14
N VAL A 36 -2.72 -4.79 2.42
CA VAL A 36 -3.95 -4.54 3.18
C VAL A 36 -3.65 -3.47 4.22
N LEU A 37 -4.40 -2.37 4.20
CA LEU A 37 -4.22 -1.27 5.13
C LEU A 37 -4.98 -1.54 6.43
N ASN A 38 -4.26 -1.56 7.56
CA ASN A 38 -4.83 -1.74 8.89
C ASN A 38 -5.19 -0.39 9.55
N ALA A 39 -4.35 0.64 9.35
CA ALA A 39 -4.56 1.98 9.87
C ALA A 39 -3.75 3.01 9.06
N PRO A 40 -4.21 4.26 8.93
CA PRO A 40 -5.44 4.82 9.52
C PRO A 40 -6.71 4.42 8.76
N GLN A 41 -7.87 4.71 9.35
CA GLN A 41 -9.15 4.67 8.61
C GLN A 41 -9.30 5.94 7.75
N PRO A 42 -10.10 5.91 6.67
CA PRO A 42 -10.40 7.10 5.88
C PRO A 42 -10.98 8.22 6.76
N ASP A 43 -10.67 9.46 6.39
CA ASP A 43 -11.10 10.70 7.02
C ASP A 43 -10.69 10.85 8.50
N THR A 44 -9.70 10.08 8.95
CA THR A 44 -9.20 10.17 10.33
C THR A 44 -8.44 11.50 10.54
N PRO A 45 -8.75 12.26 11.60
CA PRO A 45 -7.91 13.37 12.03
C PRO A 45 -6.63 12.84 12.69
N LEU A 46 -5.48 13.26 12.18
CA LEU A 46 -4.16 12.81 12.58
C LEU A 46 -3.28 13.98 13.04
N GLY A 47 -2.26 13.64 13.82
CA GLY A 47 -1.28 14.51 14.46
C GLY A 47 -0.37 13.68 15.38
N GLY A 48 0.21 14.30 16.40
CA GLY A 48 1.17 13.68 17.31
C GLY A 48 2.62 13.81 16.81
N ASP A 49 3.49 12.95 17.32
CA ASP A 49 4.92 12.99 16.96
C ASP A 49 5.15 12.48 15.53
N THR A 50 4.45 11.42 15.14
CA THR A 50 4.58 10.74 13.85
C THR A 50 3.22 10.45 13.21
N LEU A 51 3.20 10.40 11.88
CA LEU A 51 2.17 9.74 11.10
C LEU A 51 2.40 8.22 11.22
N HIS A 52 1.45 7.53 11.84
CA HIS A 52 1.47 6.08 11.96
C HIS A 52 0.60 5.42 10.89
N VAL A 53 1.22 4.62 10.01
CA VAL A 53 0.52 3.79 9.02
C VAL A 53 0.90 2.33 9.26
N SER A 54 -0.11 1.47 9.32
CA SER A 54 0.08 0.02 9.49
C SER A 54 -0.48 -0.71 8.29
N ILE A 55 0.35 -1.52 7.64
CA ILE A 55 -0.02 -2.31 6.46
C ILE A 55 0.37 -3.77 6.65
N ASP A 56 -0.44 -4.70 6.17
CA ASP A 56 -0.07 -6.11 5.96
C ASP A 56 0.35 -6.32 4.50
N VAL A 57 1.54 -6.87 4.27
CA VAL A 57 2.14 -7.02 2.94
C VAL A 57 2.04 -8.46 2.40
N THR A 58 1.27 -9.33 3.05
CA THR A 58 1.18 -10.76 2.72
C THR A 58 -0.09 -11.14 1.98
N ALA A 59 -0.81 -10.19 1.38
CA ALA A 59 -2.05 -10.49 0.66
C ALA A 59 -3.05 -11.25 1.54
N ASN A 60 -3.17 -10.83 2.81
CA ASN A 60 -3.95 -11.53 3.83
C ASN A 60 -3.48 -12.99 4.06
N GLY A 61 -2.16 -13.17 4.22
CA GLY A 61 -1.50 -14.46 4.47
C GLY A 61 -1.32 -15.37 3.25
N LYS A 62 -1.62 -14.89 2.03
CA LYS A 62 -1.47 -15.67 0.78
C LYS A 62 -0.11 -15.51 0.09
N LEU A 63 0.61 -14.42 0.37
CA LEU A 63 1.95 -14.16 -0.17
C LEU A 63 2.98 -14.38 0.96
N PRO A 64 4.04 -15.20 0.75
CA PRO A 64 5.12 -15.32 1.73
C PRO A 64 5.88 -14.00 1.89
N LEU A 65 6.59 -13.83 3.00
CA LEU A 65 7.53 -12.70 3.15
C LEU A 65 8.79 -12.90 2.30
N PRO A 66 9.48 -11.82 1.89
CA PRO A 66 10.79 -11.92 1.28
C PRO A 66 11.81 -12.60 2.22
N PRO A 67 12.91 -13.16 1.68
CA PRO A 67 13.32 -13.13 0.28
C PRO A 67 12.46 -14.04 -0.62
N TYR A 68 12.14 -13.53 -1.81
CA TYR A 68 11.45 -14.31 -2.84
C TYR A 68 12.47 -15.07 -3.70
N GLU A 69 12.04 -16.21 -4.28
CA GLU A 69 12.81 -16.89 -5.32
C GLU A 69 12.96 -15.99 -6.55
N GLU A 70 14.07 -16.12 -7.29
CA GLU A 70 14.40 -15.25 -8.44
C GLU A 70 13.29 -15.25 -9.52
N ASP A 71 12.60 -16.38 -9.70
CA ASP A 71 11.52 -16.59 -10.66
C ASP A 71 10.13 -16.66 -10.01
N ALA A 72 9.99 -16.13 -8.79
CA ALA A 72 8.71 -16.14 -8.09
C ALA A 72 7.60 -15.51 -8.96
N SER A 73 6.57 -16.32 -9.23
CA SER A 73 5.41 -15.89 -10.04
C SER A 73 4.57 -14.83 -9.33
N SER A 74 4.71 -14.69 -8.02
CA SER A 74 4.09 -13.62 -7.25
C SER A 74 5.08 -13.07 -6.21
N GLN A 75 5.25 -11.74 -6.18
CA GLN A 75 6.16 -11.05 -5.25
C GLN A 75 5.87 -9.55 -5.21
N ILE A 76 6.18 -8.89 -4.09
CA ILE A 76 6.21 -7.42 -4.00
C ILE A 76 7.62 -6.95 -4.34
N PHE A 77 7.75 -6.03 -5.29
CA PHE A 77 9.02 -5.39 -5.63
C PHE A 77 9.27 -4.16 -4.78
N SER A 78 8.25 -3.31 -4.61
CA SER A 78 8.35 -2.11 -3.77
C SER A 78 6.99 -1.64 -3.29
N ILE A 79 7.01 -0.92 -2.17
CA ILE A 79 5.90 -0.12 -1.66
C ILE A 79 6.45 1.27 -1.42
N GLU A 80 5.85 2.26 -2.07
CA GLU A 80 6.16 3.67 -1.90
C GLU A 80 4.96 4.36 -1.26
N MET A 81 5.23 5.38 -0.46
CA MET A 81 4.20 6.12 0.26
C MET A 81 4.47 7.62 0.18
N PHE A 82 3.41 8.37 -0.11
CA PHE A 82 3.44 9.83 -0.20
C PHE A 82 2.30 10.44 0.59
N LEU A 83 2.50 11.64 1.10
CA LEU A 83 1.46 12.46 1.71
C LEU A 83 1.23 13.68 0.83
N TYR A 84 0.09 13.77 0.15
CA TYR A 84 -0.15 14.85 -0.79
C TYR A 84 -1.50 15.55 -0.58
N SER A 85 -1.59 16.81 -0.99
CA SER A 85 -2.80 17.60 -1.00
C SER A 85 -2.79 18.59 -2.16
N TYR A 86 -3.79 18.48 -3.03
CA TYR A 86 -4.06 19.50 -4.05
C TYR A 86 -4.54 20.83 -3.45
N THR A 87 -5.03 20.83 -2.20
CA THR A 87 -5.52 22.05 -1.56
C THR A 87 -4.37 22.91 -1.09
N THR A 88 -3.37 22.31 -0.45
CA THR A 88 -2.18 23.01 0.05
C THR A 88 -1.06 23.08 -0.99
N GLY A 89 -1.18 22.35 -2.10
CA GLY A 89 -0.15 22.24 -3.13
C GLY A 89 1.05 21.40 -2.71
N ARG A 90 0.94 20.64 -1.62
CA ARG A 90 2.05 19.85 -1.05
C ARG A 90 2.03 18.41 -1.51
N ASN A 91 3.22 17.85 -1.70
CA ASN A 91 3.47 16.44 -1.91
C ASN A 91 4.76 16.06 -1.16
N PHE A 92 4.65 15.23 -0.14
CA PHE A 92 5.77 14.81 0.68
C PHE A 92 6.08 13.33 0.45
N THR A 93 7.36 13.02 0.37
CA THR A 93 7.84 11.64 0.33
C THR A 93 7.85 11.04 1.74
N ILE A 94 6.94 10.10 2.04
CA ILE A 94 7.01 9.31 3.27
C ILE A 94 8.09 8.22 3.12
N SER A 95 8.03 7.46 2.03
CA SER A 95 9.01 6.44 1.68
C SER A 95 9.03 6.22 0.17
N ASN A 96 10.22 6.13 -0.43
CA ASN A 96 10.39 5.85 -1.85
C ASN A 96 11.45 4.78 -2.15
N GLY A 97 11.85 3.99 -1.14
CA GLY A 97 12.86 2.93 -1.29
C GLY A 97 14.31 3.39 -1.52
N THR A 98 14.56 4.68 -1.75
CA THR A 98 15.91 5.21 -2.04
C THR A 98 16.52 6.01 -0.89
N ALA A 99 15.72 6.32 0.13
CA ALA A 99 16.18 7.02 1.31
C ALA A 99 17.11 6.15 2.18
N SER A 100 18.24 6.72 2.58
CA SER A 100 19.14 6.13 3.59
C SER A 100 18.84 6.70 4.98
N ALA A 101 19.30 6.05 6.05
CA ALA A 101 18.93 6.28 7.45
C ALA A 101 19.17 7.71 8.04
N ASN A 102 19.64 8.66 7.22
CA ASN A 102 19.81 10.08 7.58
C ASN A 102 19.01 11.03 6.65
N ASN A 103 18.14 10.49 5.80
CA ASN A 103 17.24 11.27 4.97
C ASN A 103 15.91 11.44 5.72
N ALA A 104 15.23 12.57 5.52
CA ALA A 104 13.97 12.88 6.19
C ALA A 104 12.85 11.86 5.89
N SER A 105 12.96 11.17 4.75
CA SER A 105 12.04 10.09 4.34
C SER A 105 12.51 8.72 4.83
N LEU A 106 11.56 7.81 5.00
CA LEU A 106 11.84 6.44 5.37
C LEU A 106 12.43 5.67 4.17
N GLY A 107 13.41 4.81 4.46
CA GLY A 107 13.93 3.85 3.48
C GLY A 107 12.87 2.82 3.04
N GLU A 108 13.29 1.80 2.31
CA GLU A 108 12.40 0.76 1.77
C GLU A 108 11.50 0.13 2.84
N ILE A 109 10.17 0.21 2.65
CA ILE A 109 9.18 -0.32 3.59
C ILE A 109 9.35 -1.83 3.80
N MET A 110 9.68 -2.59 2.75
CA MET A 110 9.86 -4.04 2.84
C MET A 110 11.10 -4.46 3.64
N ALA A 111 12.09 -3.57 3.78
CA ALA A 111 13.26 -3.77 4.63
C ALA A 111 12.98 -3.47 6.11
N GLN A 112 11.86 -2.78 6.41
CA GLN A 112 11.42 -2.55 7.79
C GLN A 112 10.80 -3.84 8.33
N GLU A 113 11.10 -4.16 9.59
CA GLU A 113 10.52 -5.32 10.30
C GLU A 113 10.55 -6.62 9.46
N PRO A 114 11.73 -7.11 9.03
CA PRO A 114 11.87 -8.11 7.96
C PRO A 114 11.08 -9.42 8.18
N ASP A 115 10.93 -9.85 9.43
CA ASP A 115 10.21 -11.08 9.78
C ASP A 115 8.70 -10.87 10.07
N SER A 116 8.20 -9.65 9.87
CA SER A 116 6.81 -9.27 10.14
C SER A 116 5.99 -9.12 8.86
N THR A 117 4.79 -9.69 8.85
CA THR A 117 3.78 -9.49 7.80
C THR A 117 3.20 -8.08 7.85
N VAL A 118 3.18 -7.49 9.05
CA VAL A 118 2.72 -6.13 9.29
C VAL A 118 3.91 -5.19 9.33
N LYS A 119 3.84 -4.08 8.57
CA LYS A 119 4.81 -3.00 8.58
C LYS A 119 4.22 -1.78 9.28
N HIS A 120 4.94 -1.24 10.25
CA HIS A 120 4.59 -0.02 10.98
C HIS A 120 5.45 1.14 10.47
N VAL A 121 4.86 1.93 9.56
CA VAL A 121 5.46 3.16 9.05
C VAL A 121 5.23 4.25 10.08
N ASN A 122 6.31 4.68 10.74
CA ASN A 122 6.32 5.78 11.70
C ASN A 122 7.08 6.95 11.10
N TRP A 123 6.38 7.84 10.40
CA TRP A 123 6.99 8.96 9.70
C TRP A 123 6.87 10.24 10.50
N VAL A 124 7.97 10.95 10.75
CA VAL A 124 7.96 12.20 11.52
C VAL A 124 7.30 13.30 10.70
N TRP A 125 6.28 13.96 11.25
CA TRP A 125 5.66 15.10 10.59
C TRP A 125 6.68 16.22 10.38
N PRO A 126 6.77 16.83 9.18
CA PRO A 126 7.66 17.95 8.94
C PRO A 126 7.21 19.23 9.64
N ASP A 127 8.14 20.16 9.78
CA ASP A 127 7.99 21.40 10.54
C ASP A 127 6.82 22.28 10.09
N CYS A 128 6.55 22.40 8.79
CA CYS A 128 5.45 23.23 8.29
C CYS A 128 4.06 22.69 8.65
N LEU A 129 3.95 21.43 9.09
CA LEU A 129 2.70 20.85 9.58
C LEU A 129 2.49 21.03 11.09
N VAL A 130 3.43 21.63 11.82
CA VAL A 130 3.30 21.94 13.25
C VAL A 130 2.09 22.85 13.50
N GLY A 131 1.37 22.61 14.60
CA GLY A 131 0.18 23.37 14.99
C GLY A 131 -0.88 22.49 15.65
N ASP A 132 -1.99 23.10 16.06
CA ASP A 132 -3.13 22.41 16.68
C ASP A 132 -4.45 22.93 16.13
N GLY A 133 -5.26 22.03 15.61
CA GLY A 133 -6.55 22.36 14.99
C GLY A 133 -6.51 22.48 13.47
N LYS A 134 -7.58 23.10 12.97
CA LYS A 134 -7.90 23.29 11.54
C LYS A 134 -6.96 24.32 10.89
N PRO A 135 -6.91 24.38 9.55
CA PRO A 135 -6.18 25.43 8.84
C PRO A 135 -6.60 26.83 9.34
N ASP A 136 -5.62 27.67 9.65
CA ASP A 136 -5.86 29.03 10.16
C ASP A 136 -6.23 30.02 9.03
N ASP A 137 -5.72 29.77 7.82
CA ASP A 137 -6.00 30.51 6.59
C ASP A 137 -5.70 29.64 5.34
N ASP A 138 -5.83 30.25 4.15
CA ASP A 138 -5.59 29.60 2.86
C ASP A 138 -4.09 29.34 2.56
N GLU A 139 -3.17 29.88 3.36
CA GLU A 139 -1.71 29.64 3.26
C GLU A 139 -1.26 28.53 4.22
N SER A 140 -2.17 28.01 5.05
CA SER A 140 -1.86 26.93 5.99
C SER A 140 -1.53 25.63 5.26
N ASP A 141 -0.42 25.01 5.68
CA ASP A 141 -0.03 23.70 5.19
C ASP A 141 -0.82 22.56 5.83
N ARG A 142 -1.63 22.85 6.85
CA ARG A 142 -2.49 21.85 7.50
C ARG A 142 -3.78 21.68 6.68
N GLY A 143 -4.52 20.61 6.94
CA GLY A 143 -5.80 20.37 6.26
C GLY A 143 -5.99 18.96 5.75
N ILE A 144 -6.67 18.81 4.62
CA ILE A 144 -6.99 17.51 4.04
C ILE A 144 -5.84 17.04 3.16
N TYR A 145 -5.43 15.80 3.37
CA TYR A 145 -4.37 15.12 2.65
C TYR A 145 -4.81 13.71 2.28
N ASN A 146 -4.15 13.14 1.28
CA ASN A 146 -4.20 11.72 0.97
C ASN A 146 -2.87 11.07 1.32
N ILE A 147 -2.92 9.94 2.00
CA ILE A 147 -1.80 9.00 2.05
C ILE A 147 -1.90 8.15 0.78
N SER A 148 -0.98 8.34 -0.15
CA SER A 148 -0.90 7.58 -1.40
C SER A 148 -0.02 6.36 -1.20
N ILE A 149 -0.60 5.17 -1.29
CA ILE A 149 0.10 3.88 -1.19
C ILE A 149 0.28 3.35 -2.61
N ARG A 150 1.52 3.28 -3.06
CA ARG A 150 1.87 2.86 -4.42
C ARG A 150 2.62 1.54 -4.37
N GLN A 151 2.13 0.54 -5.08
CA GLN A 151 2.71 -0.80 -5.05
C GLN A 151 3.22 -1.17 -6.43
N ASN A 152 4.42 -1.75 -6.47
CA ASN A 152 4.95 -2.45 -7.64
C ASN A 152 5.08 -3.92 -7.28
N PHE A 153 4.38 -4.80 -8.00
CA PHE A 153 4.34 -6.22 -7.66
C PHE A 153 4.09 -7.08 -8.88
N ARG A 154 4.45 -8.36 -8.78
CA ARG A 154 4.06 -9.40 -9.72
C ARG A 154 2.96 -10.25 -9.13
N LEU A 155 1.94 -10.56 -9.91
CA LEU A 155 0.90 -11.52 -9.56
C LEU A 155 0.75 -12.54 -10.68
N ASN A 156 1.01 -13.81 -10.37
CA ASN A 156 0.86 -14.96 -11.27
C ASN A 156 1.58 -14.82 -12.63
N GLY A 157 2.70 -14.09 -12.67
CA GLY A 157 3.53 -13.88 -13.86
C GLY A 157 3.37 -12.51 -14.52
N ASP A 158 2.33 -11.75 -14.17
CA ASP A 158 2.08 -10.41 -14.72
C ASP A 158 2.51 -9.34 -13.72
N ASP A 159 3.15 -8.28 -14.21
CA ASP A 159 3.61 -7.15 -13.40
C ASP A 159 2.54 -6.05 -13.33
N TYR A 160 2.34 -5.50 -12.14
CA TYR A 160 1.29 -4.53 -11.83
C TYR A 160 1.87 -3.34 -11.07
N TYR A 161 1.27 -2.17 -11.30
CA TYR A 161 1.48 -0.97 -10.53
C TYR A 161 0.13 -0.41 -10.10
N THR A 162 -0.04 -0.08 -8.82
CA THR A 162 -1.31 0.41 -8.27
C THR A 162 -1.10 1.67 -7.44
N ILE A 163 -2.13 2.50 -7.36
CA ILE A 163 -2.13 3.76 -6.58
C ILE A 163 -3.39 3.77 -5.72
N PHE A 164 -3.23 3.70 -4.41
CA PHE A 164 -4.36 3.69 -3.49
C PHE A 164 -4.27 4.86 -2.51
N ASP A 165 -5.25 5.76 -2.58
CA ASP A 165 -5.26 6.97 -1.78
C ASP A 165 -6.23 6.87 -0.60
N VAL A 166 -5.73 7.24 0.58
CA VAL A 166 -6.48 7.23 1.83
C VAL A 166 -6.63 8.67 2.32
N PRO A 167 -7.85 9.24 2.33
CA PRO A 167 -8.05 10.59 2.82
C PRO A 167 -7.84 10.63 4.34
N ILE A 168 -7.17 11.66 4.80
CA ILE A 168 -6.95 11.99 6.22
C ILE A 168 -7.08 13.50 6.41
N SER A 169 -7.11 13.95 7.65
CA SER A 169 -6.97 15.37 7.97
C SER A 169 -5.85 15.62 8.98
N VAL A 170 -4.92 16.50 8.65
CA VAL A 170 -3.86 16.96 9.56
C VAL A 170 -4.44 18.07 10.41
N THR A 171 -5.10 17.70 11.51
CA THR A 171 -5.83 18.64 12.38
C THR A 171 -5.61 18.42 13.86
N ASN A 172 -5.12 17.27 14.30
CA ASN A 172 -4.74 17.10 15.70
C ASN A 172 -3.39 17.79 15.97
N SER A 173 -3.12 18.11 17.24
CA SER A 173 -1.88 18.75 17.66
C SER A 173 -0.64 18.01 17.14
N ILE A 174 0.29 18.77 16.56
CA ILE A 174 1.66 18.38 16.21
C ILE A 174 2.55 19.41 16.88
N GLU A 175 3.28 18.98 17.92
CA GLU A 175 4.14 19.89 18.70
C GLU A 175 5.41 20.25 17.95
N GLU A 176 5.92 21.47 18.15
CA GLU A 176 7.20 21.91 17.60
C GLU A 176 8.36 21.08 18.18
N ASN A 177 9.31 20.67 17.33
CA ASN A 177 10.50 19.93 17.75
C ASN A 177 11.63 20.11 16.71
N ASP A 178 12.86 20.34 17.19
CA ASP A 178 14.07 20.53 16.38
C ASP A 178 14.45 19.28 15.53
N ASP A 179 13.95 18.11 15.89
CA ASP A 179 14.18 16.86 15.15
C ASP A 179 13.22 16.67 13.95
N ARG A 180 12.25 17.57 13.77
CA ARG A 180 11.34 17.51 12.61
C ARG A 180 12.07 17.94 11.35
N PRO A 181 11.95 17.18 10.25
CA PRO A 181 12.55 17.58 8.99
C PRO A 181 11.86 18.82 8.42
N SER A 182 12.59 19.58 7.61
CA SER A 182 11.96 20.67 6.87
C SER A 182 11.02 20.13 5.81
N CYS A 183 9.95 20.85 5.53
CA CYS A 183 9.04 20.48 4.44
C CYS A 183 9.74 20.42 3.06
N ASP A 184 10.77 21.25 2.84
CA ASP A 184 11.52 21.25 1.58
C ASP A 184 12.36 19.98 1.39
N ASP A 185 12.90 19.41 2.48
CA ASP A 185 13.68 18.16 2.42
C ASP A 185 12.83 16.95 2.02
N LEU A 186 11.51 17.04 2.22
CA LEU A 186 10.56 15.98 1.92
C LEU A 186 9.75 16.24 0.65
N SER A 187 9.84 17.46 0.12
CA SER A 187 9.03 17.92 -0.99
C SER A 187 9.32 17.13 -2.26
N ASN A 188 8.25 16.77 -2.95
CA ASN A 188 8.28 16.17 -4.27
C ASN A 188 7.36 16.96 -5.21
N GLU A 189 7.57 16.81 -6.51
CA GLU A 189 6.70 17.43 -7.50
C GLU A 189 5.27 16.91 -7.34
N LEU A 190 4.30 17.82 -7.19
CA LEU A 190 2.88 17.47 -7.18
C LEU A 190 2.40 17.41 -8.63
N LEU A 191 2.21 16.18 -9.13
CA LEU A 191 1.67 15.98 -10.46
C LEU A 191 0.21 16.44 -10.54
N PRO A 192 -0.20 17.08 -11.65
CA PRO A 192 -1.60 17.36 -11.94
C PRO A 192 -2.45 16.10 -11.84
N TYR A 193 -3.71 16.26 -11.44
CA TYR A 193 -4.63 15.13 -11.26
C TYR A 193 -4.80 14.33 -12.57
N GLU A 194 -4.88 15.03 -13.70
CA GLU A 194 -4.98 14.45 -15.04
C GLU A 194 -3.75 13.62 -15.47
N ASP A 195 -2.60 13.84 -14.85
CA ASP A 195 -1.37 13.10 -15.14
C ASP A 195 -1.22 11.85 -14.26
N VAL A 196 -2.11 11.67 -13.26
CA VAL A 196 -2.15 10.48 -12.38
C VAL A 196 -3.32 9.59 -12.79
N ASP A 197 -3.07 8.63 -13.68
CA ASP A 197 -4.08 7.66 -14.11
C ASP A 197 -4.23 6.50 -13.10
N ALA A 198 -4.79 6.83 -11.94
CA ALA A 198 -5.05 5.86 -10.87
C ALA A 198 -6.11 4.81 -11.28
N GLU A 199 -7.04 5.14 -12.18
CA GLU A 199 -8.05 4.21 -12.67
C GLU A 199 -7.39 3.07 -13.47
N THR A 200 -6.52 3.41 -14.43
CA THR A 200 -5.78 2.41 -15.20
C THR A 200 -4.79 1.65 -14.31
N ALA A 201 -4.06 2.34 -13.42
CA ALA A 201 -3.14 1.68 -12.50
C ALA A 201 -3.87 0.62 -11.64
N ASN A 202 -5.07 0.95 -11.17
CA ASN A 202 -5.87 0.05 -10.33
C ASN A 202 -6.72 -0.95 -11.12
N GLY A 203 -6.45 -1.15 -12.42
CA GLY A 203 -7.21 -2.05 -13.30
C GLY A 203 -7.22 -3.51 -12.84
N VAL A 204 -6.27 -3.92 -11.98
CA VAL A 204 -6.24 -5.25 -11.34
C VAL A 204 -7.39 -5.44 -10.32
N GLY A 205 -7.98 -4.35 -9.84
CA GLY A 205 -9.07 -4.35 -8.86
C GLY A 205 -8.62 -4.69 -7.44
N VAL A 206 -9.55 -4.62 -6.49
CA VAL A 206 -9.31 -5.00 -5.10
C VAL A 206 -9.10 -6.51 -5.01
N LEU A 207 -8.02 -6.92 -4.37
CA LEU A 207 -7.65 -8.32 -4.21
C LEU A 207 -7.77 -8.79 -2.76
N PHE A 208 -7.97 -10.09 -2.55
CA PHE A 208 -7.87 -10.79 -1.27
C PHE A 208 -8.85 -10.37 -0.17
N ALA A 209 -9.83 -9.52 -0.51
CA ALA A 209 -10.98 -9.24 0.34
C ALA A 209 -11.76 -10.52 0.66
N PRO A 210 -12.51 -10.59 1.78
CA PRO A 210 -13.31 -11.78 2.08
C PRO A 210 -14.30 -12.10 0.95
N GLY A 211 -14.25 -13.36 0.48
CA GLY A 211 -15.04 -13.80 -0.67
C GLY A 211 -14.34 -13.65 -2.02
N ASP A 212 -13.16 -13.00 -2.06
CA ASP A 212 -12.33 -12.97 -3.25
C ASP A 212 -11.67 -14.33 -3.53
N ALA A 213 -11.72 -14.75 -4.79
CA ALA A 213 -11.24 -16.04 -5.25
C ALA A 213 -9.82 -15.98 -5.85
N THR A 214 -9.14 -14.83 -5.77
CA THR A 214 -7.77 -14.70 -6.28
C THR A 214 -6.82 -15.68 -5.58
N GLU A 215 -6.15 -16.49 -6.38
CA GLU A 215 -5.12 -17.42 -5.94
C GLU A 215 -3.73 -16.83 -6.23
N VAL A 216 -2.79 -17.05 -5.31
CA VAL A 216 -1.40 -16.62 -5.43
C VAL A 216 -0.56 -17.85 -5.73
N LYS A 217 0.10 -17.87 -6.89
CA LYS A 217 1.10 -18.89 -7.22
C LYS A 217 2.42 -18.50 -6.57
N ALA A 218 2.77 -19.18 -5.49
CA ALA A 218 4.17 -19.26 -5.04
C ALA A 218 4.92 -20.16 -6.04
N GLY A 219 6.12 -19.76 -6.47
CA GLY A 219 6.86 -20.37 -7.58
C GLY A 219 6.78 -21.90 -7.63
N ASP A 220 6.66 -22.44 -8.85
CA ASP A 220 6.56 -23.88 -9.11
C ASP A 220 7.72 -24.61 -8.44
N LYS A 221 7.49 -25.16 -7.25
CA LYS A 221 8.13 -26.43 -6.93
C LYS A 221 7.38 -27.44 -7.77
N ASP A 222 7.91 -27.72 -8.96
CA ASP A 222 7.61 -28.93 -9.68
C ASP A 222 7.93 -30.10 -8.74
N SER A 223 6.96 -30.49 -7.92
CA SER A 223 7.04 -31.66 -7.08
C SER A 223 6.87 -32.84 -8.02
N GLY A 224 7.94 -33.15 -8.75
CA GLY A 224 8.16 -34.41 -9.43
C GLY A 224 8.26 -35.53 -8.41
N ALA A 225 7.14 -35.84 -7.75
CA ALA A 225 6.97 -37.01 -6.91
C ALA A 225 6.02 -37.97 -7.62
N SER A 226 6.64 -38.85 -8.39
CA SER A 226 6.13 -40.10 -8.96
C SER A 226 4.95 -40.71 -8.18
N ILE A 227 3.81 -40.85 -8.84
CA ILE A 227 2.86 -41.93 -8.52
C ILE A 227 3.22 -43.10 -9.43
N ALA A 228 4.22 -43.87 -9.00
CA ALA A 228 4.36 -45.25 -9.43
C ALA A 228 3.02 -45.95 -9.14
N LYS A 229 2.27 -46.28 -10.20
CA LYS A 229 1.10 -47.15 -10.13
C LYS A 229 1.52 -48.53 -9.61
N LEU A 230 1.45 -48.72 -8.30
CA LEU A 230 1.29 -50.03 -7.68
C LEU A 230 -0.21 -50.30 -7.56
N GLY A 231 -0.72 -51.28 -8.31
CA GLY A 231 -2.14 -51.61 -8.28
C GLY A 231 -2.56 -52.74 -9.23
N LEU A 232 -2.18 -53.97 -8.87
CA LEU A 232 -3.01 -55.19 -8.85
C LEU A 232 -3.59 -55.79 -10.17
N MET A 233 -3.05 -56.98 -10.47
CA MET A 233 -3.66 -58.20 -11.05
C MET A 233 -4.75 -58.11 -12.13
N ALA A 234 -4.43 -58.63 -13.32
CA ALA A 234 -5.36 -59.43 -14.11
C ALA A 234 -4.71 -60.80 -14.39
N TYR A 235 -5.25 -61.84 -13.77
CA TYR A 235 -5.02 -63.24 -14.11
C TYR A 235 -5.77 -63.55 -15.41
N ALA A 236 -5.07 -63.90 -16.48
CA ALA A 236 -5.62 -64.64 -17.62
C ALA A 236 -4.49 -65.38 -18.31
N GLY A 237 -4.68 -66.67 -18.57
CA GLY A 237 -3.65 -67.65 -18.87
C GLY A 237 -2.90 -67.45 -20.19
N GLY A 238 -1.71 -68.03 -20.26
CA GLY A 238 -0.93 -68.08 -21.50
C GLY A 238 0.49 -68.60 -21.28
N LEU A 239 0.69 -69.84 -21.67
CA LEU A 239 1.93 -70.61 -21.82
C LEU A 239 3.20 -69.87 -22.29
N VAL A 240 4.34 -70.56 -22.05
CA VAL A 240 5.70 -70.40 -22.62
C VAL A 240 6.55 -69.34 -21.88
N GLY A 241 7.61 -69.65 -21.14
CA GLY A 241 8.66 -70.64 -21.33
C GLY A 241 9.92 -69.91 -21.76
N ILE A 242 10.96 -69.86 -20.92
CA ILE A 242 12.41 -69.89 -21.24
C ILE A 242 13.22 -69.65 -19.95
N MET A 243 14.06 -70.64 -19.63
CA MET A 243 15.17 -70.61 -18.68
C MET A 243 16.29 -69.67 -19.14
N VAL A 244 17.12 -69.17 -18.21
CA VAL A 244 18.61 -69.13 -18.18
C VAL A 244 18.98 -68.22 -16.98
N ALA A 245 19.34 -68.75 -15.81
CA ALA A 245 20.68 -69.18 -15.34
C ALA A 245 21.69 -68.02 -15.08
N ILE A 246 21.84 -67.71 -13.79
CA ILE A 246 23.07 -67.51 -12.98
C ILE A 246 24.36 -67.06 -13.69
N LEU A 247 24.90 -65.91 -13.25
CA LEU A 247 26.14 -65.79 -12.47
C LEU A 247 26.13 -64.50 -11.64
#